data_AF-A0A2W5N626-F1
#
_entry.id   AF-A0A2W5N626-F1
#
_cell.length_a   1.000
_cell.length_b   1.000
_cell.length_c   1.000
_cell.angle_alpha   90.00
_cell.angle_beta   90.00
_cell.angle_gamma   90.00
#
_symmetry.space_group_name_H-M   'P 1'
#
loop_
_entity.id
_entity.type
_entity.pdbx_description
1 polymer ?
#
loop_
_entity_poly.entity_id
_entity_poly.type
_entity_poly.pdbx_seq_one_letter_code
_entity_poly.pdbx_strand_id
1 'polypeptide(L)'
;MMHLSSNFRYARAERDLKKARPFGEGVKVFFEQAAIEAPKDGKELLIAMTSDRGLCGAVHTGVARSIRNDLLARQGSTENTKIVCVGDKSRAILQRLFADKLVFVASEVSAYNRCIFRARN
;
A
#
# COMPACT_ATOMS: atom_id res chain seq x y z
N MET A 1 27.00 2.62 -12.57
CA MET A 1 26.94 1.58 -11.51
C MET A 1 25.51 1.33 -10.99
N MET A 2 24.72 2.36 -10.68
CA MET A 2 23.37 2.21 -10.11
C MET A 2 22.38 1.44 -11.02
N HIS A 3 22.36 1.71 -12.33
CA HIS A 3 21.48 1.01 -13.29
C HIS A 3 21.66 -0.51 -13.33
N LEU A 4 22.91 -0.98 -13.24
CA LEU A 4 23.20 -2.40 -13.24
C LEU A 4 22.69 -3.05 -11.94
N SER A 5 22.92 -2.39 -10.80
CA SER A 5 22.46 -2.87 -9.50
C SER A 5 20.92 -2.90 -9.38
N SER A 6 20.21 -1.92 -9.95
CA SER A 6 18.74 -1.90 -9.96
C SER A 6 18.18 -3.06 -10.78
N ASN A 7 18.79 -3.38 -11.92
CA ASN A 7 18.36 -4.51 -12.75
C ASN A 7 18.49 -5.85 -12.01
N PHE A 8 19.59 -6.06 -11.29
CA PHE A 8 19.75 -7.27 -10.47
C PHE A 8 18.76 -7.35 -9.31
N ARG A 9 18.47 -6.23 -8.63
CA ARG A 9 17.45 -6.17 -7.57
C ARG A 9 16.05 -6.40 -8.12
N TYR A 10 15.76 -5.87 -9.30
CA TYR A 10 14.50 -6.09 -10.00
C TYR A 10 14.32 -7.57 -10.38
N ALA A 11 15.32 -8.20 -11.00
CA ALA A 11 15.28 -9.62 -11.36
C ALA A 11 15.14 -10.55 -10.14
N ARG A 12 15.68 -10.14 -8.98
CA ARG A 12 15.43 -10.83 -7.70
C ARG A 12 13.99 -10.64 -7.23
N ALA A 13 13.50 -9.40 -7.18
CA ALA A 13 12.15 -9.07 -6.76
C ALA A 13 11.08 -9.76 -7.63
N GLU A 14 11.30 -9.86 -8.94
CA GLU A 14 10.39 -10.53 -9.85
C GLU A 14 10.26 -12.04 -9.55
N ARG A 15 11.36 -12.71 -9.20
CA ARG A 15 11.33 -14.12 -8.78
C ARG A 15 10.55 -14.33 -7.49
N ASP A 16 10.73 -13.43 -6.52
CA ASP A 16 10.00 -13.49 -5.25
C ASP A 16 8.50 -13.18 -5.47
N LEU A 17 8.17 -12.26 -6.39
CA LEU A 17 6.79 -11.95 -6.76
C LEU A 17 6.09 -13.13 -7.44
N LYS A 18 6.77 -13.88 -8.33
CA LYS A 18 6.22 -15.09 -8.96
C LYS A 18 5.81 -16.14 -7.92
N LYS A 19 6.57 -16.27 -6.84
CA LYS A 19 6.22 -17.18 -5.71
C LYS A 19 5.05 -16.65 -4.89
N ALA A 20 4.86 -15.34 -4.82
CA ALA A 20 3.80 -14.71 -4.02
C ALA A 20 2.42 -14.74 -4.71
N ARG A 21 2.37 -14.71 -6.05
CA ARG A 21 1.12 -14.72 -6.84
C ARG A 21 0.09 -15.80 -6.45
N PRO A 22 0.45 -17.10 -6.32
CA PRO A 22 -0.53 -18.15 -6.04
C PRO A 22 -1.26 -17.95 -4.70
N PHE A 23 -0.63 -17.29 -3.72
CA PHE A 23 -1.29 -16.99 -2.44
C PHE A 23 -2.44 -16.00 -2.60
N GLY A 24 -2.32 -15.02 -3.50
CA GLY A 24 -3.39 -14.05 -3.76
C GLY A 24 -4.52 -14.64 -4.59
N GLU A 25 -4.18 -15.41 -5.62
CA GLU A 25 -5.16 -16.03 -6.52
C GLU A 25 -6.04 -17.05 -5.78
N GLY A 26 -5.45 -17.93 -4.95
CA GLY A 26 -6.21 -18.92 -4.19
C GLY A 26 -7.21 -18.28 -3.21
N VAL A 27 -6.80 -17.19 -2.55
CA VAL A 27 -7.66 -16.46 -1.61
C VAL A 27 -8.80 -15.76 -2.36
N LYS A 28 -8.52 -15.19 -3.55
CA LYS A 28 -9.54 -14.51 -4.35
C LYS A 28 -10.65 -15.47 -4.81
N VAL A 29 -10.26 -16.64 -5.33
CA VAL A 29 -11.22 -17.67 -5.76
C VAL A 29 -12.09 -18.14 -4.59
N PHE A 30 -11.50 -18.29 -3.41
CA PHE A 30 -12.25 -18.64 -2.20
C PHE A 30 -13.32 -17.59 -1.87
N PHE A 31 -12.96 -16.30 -1.88
CA PHE A 31 -13.91 -15.22 -1.61
C PHE A 31 -15.01 -15.11 -2.67
N GLU A 32 -14.69 -15.35 -3.95
CA GLU A 32 -15.65 -15.37 -5.05
C GLU A 32 -16.66 -16.51 -4.91
N GLN A 33 -16.19 -17.72 -4.58
CA GLN A 33 -17.06 -18.89 -4.39
C GLN A 33 -17.93 -18.78 -3.13
N ALA A 34 -17.38 -18.17 -2.07
CA ALA A 34 -18.10 -18.00 -0.81
C ALA A 34 -19.10 -16.81 -0.84
N ALA A 35 -19.14 -16.02 -1.92
CA ALA A 35 -20.01 -14.85 -2.09
C ALA A 35 -20.06 -13.93 -0.86
N ILE A 36 -18.90 -13.74 -0.19
CA ILE A 36 -18.81 -12.93 1.02
C ILE A 36 -18.79 -11.46 0.61
N GLU A 37 -19.91 -10.77 0.77
CA GLU A 37 -19.96 -9.32 0.61
C GLU A 37 -19.40 -8.63 1.85
N ALA A 38 -18.60 -7.58 1.62
CA ALA A 38 -18.18 -6.72 2.72
C ALA A 38 -19.39 -5.95 3.27
N PRO A 39 -19.54 -5.84 4.61
CA PRO A 39 -20.62 -5.05 5.20
C PRO A 39 -20.51 -3.59 4.72
N LYS A 40 -21.60 -3.05 4.18
CA LYS A 40 -21.67 -1.71 3.59
C LYS A 40 -21.56 -0.58 4.62
N ASP A 41 -21.88 -0.87 5.88
CA ASP A 41 -21.82 0.09 6.98
C ASP A 41 -20.61 -0.19 7.87
N GLY A 42 -19.46 0.34 7.47
CA GLY A 42 -18.20 0.14 8.18
C GLY A 42 -17.24 1.31 8.03
N LYS A 43 -16.40 1.52 9.05
CA LYS A 43 -15.26 2.44 8.95
C LYS A 43 -14.29 1.91 7.89
N GLU A 44 -14.17 2.61 6.78
CA GLU A 44 -13.24 2.23 5.70
C GLU A 44 -11.79 2.51 6.13
N LEU A 45 -10.89 1.58 5.82
CA LEU A 45 -9.46 1.71 6.05
C LEU A 45 -8.72 1.67 4.71
N LEU A 46 -8.09 2.79 4.34
CA LEU A 46 -7.22 2.89 3.18
C LEU A 46 -5.78 2.64 3.60
N ILE A 47 -5.15 1.62 3.00
CA ILE A 47 -3.75 1.29 3.25
C ILE A 47 -2.91 1.75 2.06
N ALA A 48 -2.10 2.79 2.27
CA ALA A 48 -1.19 3.32 1.28
C ALA A 48 0.16 2.59 1.36
N MET A 49 0.47 1.74 0.39
CA MET A 49 1.74 1.01 0.35
C MET A 49 2.78 1.71 -0.52
N THR A 50 3.89 2.13 0.10
CA THR A 50 5.01 2.81 -0.56
C THR A 50 6.35 2.43 0.07
N SER A 51 7.43 2.98 -0.48
CA SER A 51 8.80 2.83 0.04
C SER A 51 9.24 4.05 0.83
N ASP A 52 10.30 3.89 1.61
CA ASP A 52 10.96 4.95 2.39
C ASP A 52 12.05 5.63 1.56
N ARG A 53 12.73 4.84 0.71
CA ARG A 53 13.81 5.33 -0.16
C ARG A 53 13.24 5.88 -1.47
N GLY A 54 13.81 6.99 -1.92
CA GLY A 54 13.44 7.64 -3.18
C GLY A 54 14.16 7.06 -4.40
N LEU A 55 14.15 7.82 -5.50
CA LEU A 55 14.77 7.51 -6.82
C LEU A 55 13.92 6.66 -7.78
N CYS A 56 12.63 6.48 -7.51
CA CYS A 56 11.68 5.78 -8.38
C CYS A 56 10.83 6.74 -9.26
N GLY A 57 11.24 8.00 -9.42
CA GLY A 57 10.51 8.98 -10.22
C GLY A 57 9.10 9.28 -9.69
N ALA A 58 8.10 9.15 -10.56
CA ALA A 58 6.71 9.56 -10.28
C ALA A 58 5.86 8.49 -9.58
N VAL A 59 6.41 7.33 -9.22
CA VAL A 59 5.64 6.21 -8.64
C VAL A 59 4.96 6.60 -7.33
N HIS A 60 5.69 7.20 -6.38
CA HIS A 60 5.12 7.60 -5.09
C HIS A 60 4.05 8.68 -5.24
N THR A 61 4.27 9.64 -6.14
CA THR A 61 3.29 10.69 -6.42
C THR A 61 2.05 10.15 -7.14
N GLY A 62 2.18 9.12 -7.98
CA GLY A 62 1.07 8.47 -8.66
C GLY A 62 0.14 7.75 -7.67
N VAL A 63 0.69 6.97 -6.75
CA VAL A 63 -0.08 6.28 -5.69
C VAL A 63 -0.83 7.30 -4.82
N ALA A 64 -0.15 8.35 -4.37
CA ALA A 64 -0.78 9.38 -3.56
C ALA A 64 -1.88 10.16 -4.32
N ARG A 65 -1.70 10.38 -5.64
CA ARG A 65 -2.74 11.00 -6.48
C ARG A 65 -3.96 10.11 -6.65
N SER A 66 -3.79 8.80 -6.85
CA SER A 66 -4.92 7.86 -6.90
C SER A 66 -5.72 7.91 -5.61
N ILE A 67 -5.05 7.76 -4.47
CA ILE A 67 -5.69 7.79 -3.15
C ILE A 67 -6.41 9.12 -2.92
N ARG A 68 -5.79 10.24 -3.32
CA ARG A 68 -6.43 11.56 -3.25
C ARG A 68 -7.69 11.63 -4.10
N ASN A 69 -7.64 11.15 -5.34
CA ASN A 69 -8.80 11.18 -6.24
C ASN A 69 -9.92 10.29 -5.73
N ASP A 70 -9.58 9.11 -5.19
CA ASP A 70 -10.54 8.18 -4.59
C ASP A 70 -11.22 8.80 -3.35
N LEU A 71 -10.46 9.51 -2.51
CA LEU A 71 -10.99 10.23 -1.35
C LEU A 71 -11.88 11.43 -1.76
N LEU A 72 -11.50 12.16 -2.80
CA LEU A 72 -12.27 13.30 -3.31
C LEU A 72 -13.54 12.86 -4.04
N ALA A 73 -13.53 11.72 -4.72
CA ALA A 73 -14.71 11.16 -5.37
C ALA A 73 -15.75 10.67 -4.34
N ARG A 74 -15.34 10.37 -3.11
CA ARG A 74 -16.15 9.75 -2.07
C ARG A 74 -16.52 10.70 -0.92
N GLN A 75 -16.66 12.00 -1.20
CA GLN A 75 -16.84 13.09 -0.21
C GLN A 75 -17.98 12.91 0.84
N GLY A 76 -18.87 11.92 0.72
CA GLY A 76 -19.84 11.55 1.75
C GLY A 76 -19.37 10.54 2.81
N SER A 77 -18.36 9.71 2.53
CA SER A 77 -17.81 8.68 3.45
C SER A 77 -16.54 9.14 4.19
N THR A 78 -16.06 10.33 3.84
CA THR A 78 -14.74 10.84 4.21
C THR A 78 -14.50 11.00 5.71
N GLU A 79 -15.53 11.08 6.56
CA GLU A 79 -15.37 11.21 8.00
C GLU A 79 -15.03 9.89 8.70
N ASN A 80 -15.40 8.76 8.10
CA ASN A 80 -15.12 7.43 8.63
C ASN A 80 -13.93 6.74 7.97
N THR A 81 -13.37 7.31 6.90
CA THR A 81 -12.21 6.75 6.21
C THR A 81 -10.91 7.06 6.96
N LYS A 82 -10.26 6.03 7.47
CA LYS A 82 -8.95 6.10 8.13
C LYS A 82 -7.86 5.71 7.15
N ILE A 83 -6.71 6.37 7.23
CA ILE A 83 -5.56 6.12 6.36
C ILE A 83 -4.43 5.50 7.18
N VAL A 84 -3.91 4.38 6.69
CA VAL A 84 -2.69 3.74 7.19
C VAL A 84 -1.60 3.88 6.13
N CYS A 85 -0.51 4.53 6.48
CA CYS A 85 0.62 4.74 5.58
C CYS A 85 1.70 3.69 5.85
N VAL A 86 2.14 3.02 4.80
CA VAL A 86 3.27 2.09 4.83
C VAL A 86 4.36 2.70 3.95
N GLY A 87 5.47 3.06 4.56
CA GLY A 87 6.59 3.79 3.97
C GLY A 87 6.51 5.31 4.15
N ASP A 88 7.65 5.94 4.39
CA ASP A 88 7.72 7.38 4.70
C ASP A 88 7.29 8.30 3.54
N LYS A 89 7.35 7.83 2.28
CA LYS A 89 6.98 8.65 1.12
C LYS A 89 5.48 8.88 1.00
N SER A 90 4.66 7.87 1.30
CA SER A 90 3.20 8.05 1.37
C SER A 90 2.82 9.04 2.47
N ARG A 91 3.42 8.90 3.66
CA ARG A 91 3.22 9.83 4.78
C ARG A 91 3.55 11.26 4.37
N ALA A 92 4.70 11.52 3.78
CA ALA A 92 5.11 12.88 3.42
C ALA A 92 4.13 13.61 2.49
N ILE A 93 3.44 12.88 1.61
CA ILE A 93 2.47 13.44 0.67
C ILE A 93 1.08 13.52 1.30
N LEU A 94 0.61 12.45 1.93
CA LEU A 94 -0.74 12.36 2.50
C LEU A 94 -0.90 13.18 3.78
N GLN A 95 0.15 13.32 4.59
CA GLN A 95 0.14 14.16 5.80
C GLN A 95 -0.10 15.64 5.47
N ARG A 96 0.28 16.11 4.27
CA ARG A 96 0.01 17.50 3.86
C ARG A 96 -1.45 17.75 3.50
N LEU A 97 -2.18 16.71 3.10
CA LEU A 97 -3.54 16.82 2.56
C LEU A 97 -4.61 16.34 3.54
N PHE A 98 -4.31 15.27 4.29
CA PHE A 98 -5.25 14.56 5.15
C PHE A 98 -4.55 14.15 6.46
N ALA A 99 -3.95 15.12 7.16
CA ALA A 99 -3.27 14.89 8.43
C ALA A 99 -4.19 14.25 9.48
N ASP A 100 -5.43 14.71 9.55
CA ASP A 100 -6.40 14.34 10.59
C ASP A 100 -6.90 12.89 10.46
N LYS A 101 -6.73 12.27 9.28
CA LYS A 101 -7.23 10.92 8.98
C LYS A 101 -6.16 9.84 9.11
N LEU A 102 -4.94 10.24 9.44
CA LEU A 102 -3.77 9.36 9.46
C LEU A 102 -3.68 8.66 10.82
N VAL A 103 -3.90 7.35 10.83
CA VAL A 103 -3.98 6.57 12.08
C VAL A 103 -2.68 5.87 12.42
N PHE A 104 -1.99 5.36 11.40
CA PHE A 104 -0.76 4.60 11.59
C PHE A 104 0.22 4.84 10.46
N VAL A 105 1.51 4.83 10.82
CA VAL A 105 2.63 4.92 9.88
C VAL A 105 3.59 3.78 10.19
N ALA A 106 3.84 2.91 9.21
CA ALA A 106 4.96 1.98 9.23
C ALA A 106 6.14 2.59 8.45
N SER A 107 7.24 2.85 9.13
CA SER A 107 8.50 3.32 8.52
C SER A 107 9.51 2.16 8.36
N GLU A 108 10.55 2.37 7.56
CA GLU A 108 11.68 1.42 7.33
C GLU A 108 11.31 0.08 6.66
N VAL A 109 10.21 0.07 5.92
CA VAL A 109 9.72 -1.09 5.18
C VAL A 109 10.72 -1.52 4.08
N SER A 110 11.51 -0.59 3.57
CA SER A 110 12.41 -0.80 2.42
C SER A 110 13.76 -1.44 2.79
N ALA A 111 14.06 -1.59 4.09
CA ALA A 111 15.32 -2.16 4.55
C ALA A 111 15.38 -3.69 4.38
N TYR A 112 14.23 -4.36 4.35
CA TYR A 112 14.13 -5.81 4.21
C TYR A 112 13.52 -6.16 2.85
N ASN A 113 14.13 -7.09 2.11
CA ASN A 113 13.59 -7.64 0.85
C ASN A 113 12.30 -8.46 1.06
N ARG A 114 11.66 -8.37 2.23
CA ARG A 114 10.50 -9.16 2.62
C ARG A 114 9.60 -8.30 3.51
N CYS A 115 8.45 -7.89 3.00
CA CYS A 115 7.37 -7.35 3.81
C CYS A 115 6.72 -8.52 4.58
N ILE A 116 7.38 -9.03 5.62
CA ILE A 116 6.68 -9.82 6.64
C ILE A 116 6.11 -8.80 7.62
N PHE A 117 4.82 -8.50 7.51
CA PHE A 117 4.08 -7.86 8.60
C PHE A 117 4.01 -8.88 9.74
N ARG A 118 5.02 -8.87 10.60
CA ARG A 118 4.99 -9.62 11.85
C ARG A 118 4.22 -8.78 12.85
N ALA A 119 2.90 -8.95 12.87
CA ALA A 119 2.09 -8.48 13.99
C ALA A 119 2.60 -9.21 15.24
N ARG A 120 3.33 -8.51 16.11
CA ARG A 120 3.50 -8.94 17.49
C ARG A 120 2.24 -8.51 18.23
N ASN A 121 1.49 -9.49 18.73
CA ASN A 121 0.52 -9.28 19.79
C ASN A 121 1.26 -8.86 21.06
#